data_AF-A0A2W5XQN4-F1
#
_entry.id   AF-A0A2W5XQN4-F1
#
_cell.length_a   1.000
_cell.length_b   1.000
_cell.length_c   1.000
_cell.angle_alpha   90.00
_cell.angle_beta   90.00
_cell.angle_gamma   90.00
#
_symmetry.space_group_name_H-M   'P 1'
#
loop_
_entity.id
_entity.type
_entity.pdbx_description
1 polymer ?
#
loop_
_entity_poly.entity_id
_entity_poly.type
_entity_poly.pdbx_seq_one_letter_code
_entity_poly.pdbx_strand_id
1 'polypeptide(L)'
;MQNGEHPHTWRRYGHGGPPEPWERGAHRDLDRLSTSYYVNILEMHRRILAQGPSREVCREIDELFTTASRHKHEIDYTLRHWATPVERARVEDRLGSLMRISQRLHRLLGAPDPELKPAA
;
A
#
# COMPACT_ATOMS: atom_id res chain seq x y z
N MET A 1 -5.97 7.07 -37.71
CA MET A 1 -4.62 6.49 -37.79
C MET A 1 -4.53 5.39 -36.73
N GLN A 2 -4.67 4.13 -37.15
CA GLN A 2 -4.51 2.97 -36.27
C GLN A 2 -3.01 2.65 -36.21
N ASN A 3 -2.34 3.05 -35.12
CA ASN A 3 -1.00 2.55 -34.82
C ASN A 3 -1.16 1.19 -34.16
N GLY A 4 -0.98 0.12 -34.94
CA GLY A 4 -0.84 -1.23 -34.42
C GLY A 4 0.47 -1.34 -33.65
N GLU A 5 0.45 -1.05 -32.35
CA GLU A 5 1.57 -1.36 -31.47
C GLU A 5 1.70 -2.89 -31.37
N HIS A 6 2.72 -3.42 -32.06
CA HIS A 6 2.91 -4.86 -32.23
C HIS A 6 2.99 -5.59 -30.87
N PRO A 7 2.33 -6.75 -30.71
CA PRO A 7 2.35 -7.56 -29.49
C PRO A 7 3.76 -7.96 -29.00
N HIS A 8 4.76 -7.91 -29.89
CA HIS A 8 6.17 -8.17 -29.57
C HIS A 8 6.80 -7.08 -28.68
N THR A 9 6.37 -5.82 -28.81
CA THR A 9 6.91 -4.69 -28.04
C THR A 9 6.57 -4.85 -26.56
N TRP A 10 5.32 -5.17 -26.25
CA TRP A 10 4.84 -5.36 -24.87
C TRP A 10 5.50 -6.53 -24.14
N ARG A 11 5.77 -7.63 -24.85
CA ARG A 11 6.52 -8.76 -24.30
C ARG A 11 7.99 -8.42 -24.04
N ARG A 12 8.62 -7.64 -24.93
CA ARG A 12 10.03 -7.23 -24.80
C ARG A 12 10.29 -6.36 -23.57
N TYR A 13 9.34 -5.51 -23.21
CA TYR A 13 9.43 -4.63 -22.04
C TYR A 13 8.77 -5.22 -20.78
N GLY A 14 8.32 -6.48 -20.83
CA GLY A 14 7.78 -7.18 -19.66
C GLY A 14 6.45 -6.61 -19.15
N HIS A 15 5.66 -5.93 -20.00
CA HIS A 15 4.36 -5.36 -19.60
C HIS A 15 3.22 -6.39 -19.59
N GLY A 16 3.41 -7.55 -20.22
CA GLY A 16 2.41 -8.62 -20.30
C GLY A 16 1.27 -8.36 -21.28
N GLY A 17 1.19 -7.16 -21.85
CA GLY A 17 0.17 -6.74 -22.82
C GLY A 17 0.11 -5.22 -22.95
N PRO A 18 -0.69 -4.69 -23.88
CA PRO A 18 -0.95 -3.25 -23.96
C PRO A 18 -1.71 -2.75 -22.71
N PRO A 19 -1.69 -1.44 -22.42
CA PRO A 19 -2.55 -0.85 -21.41
C PRO A 19 -4.02 -0.99 -21.76
N GLU A 20 -4.83 -1.46 -20.81
CA GLU A 20 -6.27 -1.63 -20.98
C GLU A 20 -7.03 -0.79 -19.94
N PRO A 21 -8.26 -0.32 -20.24
CA PRO A 21 -9.10 0.37 -19.27
C PRO A 21 -9.44 -0.54 -18.09
N TRP A 22 -9.50 0.03 -16.89
CA TRP A 22 -9.92 -0.71 -15.70
C TRP A 22 -11.31 -1.33 -15.90
N GLU A 23 -11.51 -2.52 -15.34
CA GLU A 23 -12.83 -3.15 -15.32
C GLU A 23 -13.83 -2.22 -14.61
N ARG A 24 -15.11 -2.32 -15.00
CA ARG A 24 -16.14 -1.46 -14.40
C ARG A 24 -16.19 -1.68 -12.89
N GLY A 25 -16.04 -0.60 -12.12
CA GLY A 25 -16.03 -0.64 -10.66
C GLY A 25 -14.65 -0.87 -10.04
N ALA A 26 -13.76 -1.63 -10.70
CA ALA A 26 -12.44 -1.98 -10.16
C ALA A 26 -11.60 -0.76 -9.78
N HIS A 27 -11.58 0.28 -10.62
CA HIS A 27 -10.89 1.54 -10.30
C HIS A 27 -11.37 2.13 -8.96
N ARG A 28 -12.69 2.22 -8.77
CA ARG A 28 -13.30 2.79 -7.56
C ARG A 28 -13.04 1.91 -6.33
N ASP A 29 -13.10 0.60 -6.49
CA ASP A 29 -12.91 -0.35 -5.39
C ASP A 29 -11.45 -0.37 -4.93
N LEU A 30 -10.49 -0.36 -5.86
CA LEU A 30 -9.07 -0.28 -5.57
C LEU A 30 -8.70 1.07 -4.92
N ASP A 31 -9.24 2.18 -5.43
CA ASP A 31 -9.04 3.51 -4.82
C ASP A 31 -9.59 3.54 -3.39
N ARG A 32 -10.82 3.05 -3.20
CA ARG A 32 -11.46 2.99 -1.88
C ARG A 32 -10.66 2.12 -0.90
N LEU A 33 -10.22 0.93 -1.31
CA LEU A 33 -9.46 0.03 -0.45
C LEU A 33 -8.09 0.63 -0.10
N SER A 34 -7.35 1.15 -1.09
CA SER A 34 -6.03 1.75 -0.86
C SER A 34 -6.12 2.95 0.09
N THR A 35 -7.15 3.80 -0.09
CA THR A 35 -7.43 4.94 0.76
C THR A 35 -7.83 4.50 2.16
N SER A 36 -8.67 3.47 2.30
CA SER A 36 -9.06 2.93 3.61
C SER A 36 -7.84 2.41 4.40
N TYR A 37 -6.95 1.65 3.76
CA TYR A 37 -5.74 1.17 4.43
C TYR A 37 -4.80 2.31 4.79
N TYR A 38 -4.60 3.28 3.89
CA TYR A 38 -3.70 4.40 4.14
C TYR A 38 -4.20 5.31 5.27
N VAL A 39 -5.50 5.60 5.33
CA VAL A 39 -6.11 6.36 6.44
C VAL A 39 -5.94 5.62 7.77
N ASN A 40 -6.17 4.31 7.79
CA ASN A 40 -5.92 3.49 8.99
C ASN A 40 -4.45 3.58 9.42
N ILE A 41 -3.50 3.47 8.48
CA ILE A 41 -2.06 3.63 8.77
C ILE A 41 -1.76 5.00 9.38
N LEU A 42 -2.32 6.10 8.85
CA LEU A 42 -2.14 7.45 9.40
C LEU A 42 -2.66 7.57 10.84
N GLU A 43 -3.85 7.02 11.10
CA GLU A 43 -4.46 7.03 12.42
C GLU A 43 -3.60 6.27 13.45
N MET A 44 -3.10 5.10 13.05
CA MET A 44 -2.30 4.24 13.91
C MET A 44 -0.92 4.81 14.17
N HIS A 45 -0.27 5.36 13.15
CA HIS A 45 0.98 6.10 13.29
C HIS A 45 0.86 7.18 14.37
N ARG A 46 -0.20 8.00 14.28
CA ARG A 46 -0.48 9.03 15.29
C ARG A 46 -0.70 8.44 16.68
N ARG A 47 -1.47 7.35 16.80
CA ARG A 47 -1.76 6.71 18.09
C ARG A 47 -0.52 6.11 18.75
N ILE A 48 0.31 5.40 18.01
CA ILE A 48 1.50 4.75 18.57
C ILE A 48 2.50 5.81 19.03
N LEU A 49 2.75 6.87 18.24
CA LEU A 49 3.64 7.95 18.66
C LEU A 49 3.14 8.68 19.92
N ALA A 50 1.82 8.79 20.10
CA ALA A 50 1.24 9.39 21.31
C ALA A 50 1.45 8.56 22.59
N GLN A 51 1.79 7.27 22.47
CA GLN A 51 2.11 6.39 23.61
C GLN A 51 3.57 6.53 24.09
N GLY A 52 4.39 7.33 23.41
CA GLY A 52 5.81 7.47 23.74
C GLY A 52 6.61 6.17 23.55
N PRO A 53 6.59 5.57 22.36
CA PRO A 53 7.21 4.27 22.13
C PRO A 53 8.74 4.37 22.16
N SER A 54 9.41 3.23 22.29
CA SER A 54 10.88 3.18 22.25
C SER A 54 11.43 3.69 20.92
N ARG A 55 12.72 4.05 20.88
CA ARG A 55 13.37 4.55 19.66
C ARG A 55 13.37 3.52 18.53
N GLU A 56 13.50 2.24 18.88
CA GLU A 56 13.45 1.11 17.95
C GLU A 56 12.07 1.02 17.30
N VAL A 57 11.01 1.16 18.10
CA VAL A 57 9.63 1.15 17.61
C VAL A 57 9.34 2.40 16.77
N CYS A 58 9.82 3.58 17.16
CA CYS A 58 9.72 4.80 16.34
C CYS A 58 10.34 4.56 14.95
N ARG A 59 11.55 4.00 14.90
CA ARG A 59 12.24 3.74 13.63
C ARG A 59 11.48 2.73 12.77
N GLU A 60 10.99 1.64 13.36
CA GLU A 60 10.17 0.65 12.62
C GLU A 60 8.93 1.32 12.03
N ILE A 61 8.25 2.17 12.79
CA ILE A 61 7.05 2.89 12.36
C ILE A 61 7.36 3.87 11.21
N ASP A 62 8.47 4.62 11.29
CA ASP A 62 8.89 5.54 10.23
C ASP A 62 9.19 4.81 8.92
N GLU A 63 9.85 3.64 9.00
CA GLU A 63 10.15 2.79 7.84
C GLU A 63 8.85 2.23 7.21
N LEU A 64 7.92 1.77 8.05
CA LEU A 64 6.60 1.30 7.61
C LEU A 64 5.78 2.44 6.98
N PHE A 65 5.79 3.63 7.57
CA PHE A 65 5.05 4.79 7.08
C PHE A 65 5.61 5.32 5.75
N THR A 66 6.93 5.37 5.62
CA THR A 66 7.61 5.73 4.38
C THR A 66 7.24 4.76 3.25
N THR A 67 7.25 3.45 3.55
CA THR A 67 6.86 2.41 2.59
C THR A 67 5.38 2.53 2.20
N ALA A 68 4.49 2.72 3.17
CA ALA A 68 3.06 2.89 2.92
C ALA A 68 2.77 4.12 2.04
N SER A 69 3.42 5.25 2.32
CA SER A 69 3.26 6.48 1.54
C SER A 69 3.70 6.30 0.09
N ARG A 70 4.83 5.61 -0.13
CA ARG A 70 5.29 5.26 -1.48
C ARG A 70 4.28 4.38 -2.21
N HIS A 71 3.79 3.33 -1.56
CA HIS A 71 2.81 2.42 -2.17
C HIS A 71 1.48 3.10 -2.47
N LYS A 72 1.00 3.98 -1.60
CA LYS A 72 -0.21 4.78 -1.87
C LYS A 72 -0.02 5.65 -3.12
N HIS A 73 1.12 6.32 -3.22
CA HIS A 73 1.44 7.15 -4.39
C HIS A 73 1.50 6.33 -5.68
N GLU A 74 2.15 5.16 -5.66
CA GLU A 74 2.21 4.26 -6.82
C GLU A 74 0.81 3.82 -7.26
N ILE A 75 -0.06 3.43 -6.32
CA ILE A 75 -1.45 3.04 -6.62
C ILE A 75 -2.20 4.22 -7.24
N ASP A 76 -2.16 5.39 -6.62
CA ASP A 76 -2.88 6.58 -7.08
C ASP A 76 -2.43 7.04 -8.46
N TYR A 77 -1.13 6.92 -8.74
CA TYR A 77 -0.57 7.23 -10.04
C TYR A 77 -1.09 6.26 -11.11
N THR A 78 -1.05 4.95 -10.83
CA THR A 78 -1.47 3.93 -11.79
C THR A 78 -2.98 3.95 -12.04
N LEU A 79 -3.81 4.24 -11.03
CA LEU A 79 -5.27 4.29 -11.18
C LEU A 79 -5.76 5.44 -12.10
N ARG A 80 -5.00 6.54 -12.24
CA ARG A 80 -5.38 7.68 -13.10
C ARG A 80 -5.41 7.38 -14.60
N HIS A 81 -4.84 6.26 -15.03
CA HIS A 81 -4.62 5.95 -16.44
C HIS A 81 -5.05 4.50 -16.75
N TRP A 82 -5.06 4.13 -18.02
CA TRP A 82 -5.11 2.71 -18.40
C TRP A 82 -3.84 2.02 -17.95
N ALA A 83 -3.94 0.74 -17.59
CA ALA A 83 -2.85 -0.01 -16.98
C ALA A 83 -2.57 -1.30 -17.75
N THR A 84 -1.30 -1.59 -17.94
CA THR A 84 -0.82 -2.87 -18.45
C THR A 84 -1.09 -3.99 -17.42
N PRO A 85 -1.14 -5.27 -17.83
CA PRO A 85 -1.32 -6.39 -16.90
C PRO A 85 -0.32 -6.40 -15.73
N VAL A 86 0.94 -6.04 -15.98
CA VAL A 86 1.96 -5.98 -14.91
C VAL A 86 1.75 -4.81 -13.96
N GLU A 87 1.30 -3.66 -14.44
CA GLU A 87 0.94 -2.54 -13.57
C GLU A 87 -0.27 -2.88 -12.70
N ARG A 88 -1.26 -3.60 -13.23
CA ARG A 88 -2.40 -4.12 -12.45
C ARG A 88 -1.95 -5.06 -11.35
N ALA A 89 -1.14 -6.06 -11.68
CA ALA A 89 -0.58 -6.98 -10.69
C ALA A 89 0.27 -6.25 -9.63
N ARG A 90 0.99 -5.19 -10.03
CA ARG A 90 1.72 -4.34 -9.10
C ARG A 90 0.79 -3.56 -8.17
N VAL A 91 -0.32 -3.01 -8.67
CA VAL A 91 -1.32 -2.33 -7.81
C VAL A 91 -1.89 -3.30 -6.78
N GLU A 92 -2.22 -4.53 -7.16
CA GLU A 92 -2.70 -5.56 -6.25
C GLU A 92 -1.66 -5.94 -5.18
N ASP A 93 -0.40 -6.14 -5.57
CA ASP A 93 0.70 -6.40 -4.63
C ASP A 93 0.89 -5.25 -3.65
N ARG A 94 0.86 -4.00 -4.14
CA ARG A 94 0.99 -2.78 -3.33
C ARG A 94 -0.18 -2.64 -2.36
N LEU A 95 -1.40 -2.96 -2.79
CA LEU A 95 -2.57 -3.00 -1.93
C LEU A 95 -2.42 -4.05 -0.82
N GLY A 96 -1.95 -5.24 -1.17
CA GLY A 96 -1.62 -6.29 -0.20
C GLY A 96 -0.55 -5.85 0.81
N SER A 97 0.45 -5.07 0.37
CA SER A 97 1.47 -4.50 1.25
C SER A 97 0.87 -3.44 2.19
N LEU A 98 -0.02 -2.56 1.73
CA LEU A 98 -0.74 -1.63 2.62
C LEU A 98 -1.55 -2.37 3.69
N MET A 99 -2.26 -3.43 3.32
CA MET A 99 -2.99 -4.29 4.27
C MET A 99 -2.04 -4.88 5.33
N ARG A 100 -0.91 -5.47 4.92
CA ARG A 100 0.08 -6.07 5.83
C ARG A 100 0.70 -5.04 6.76
N ILE A 101 1.01 -3.84 6.26
CA ILE A 101 1.52 -2.72 7.07
C ILE A 101 0.48 -2.31 8.11
N SER A 102 -0.77 -2.13 7.71
CA SER A 102 -1.87 -1.82 8.63
C SER A 102 -2.00 -2.88 9.74
N GLN A 103 -1.96 -4.17 9.39
CA GLN A 103 -1.99 -5.27 10.37
C GLN A 103 -0.75 -5.29 11.28
N ARG A 104 0.43 -4.90 10.77
CA ARG A 104 1.66 -4.80 11.56
C ARG A 104 1.55 -3.70 12.60
N LEU A 105 1.08 -2.51 12.21
CA LEU A 105 0.81 -1.41 13.13
C LEU A 105 -0.22 -1.81 14.20
N HIS A 106 -1.21 -2.67 13.86
CA HIS A 106 -2.24 -3.11 14.82
C HIS A 106 -1.64 -3.95 15.92
N ARG A 107 -0.68 -4.81 15.54
CA ARG A 107 0.08 -5.62 16.49
C ARG A 107 1.00 -4.76 17.36
N LEU A 108 1.59 -3.69 16.83
CA LEU A 108 2.41 -2.76 17.62
C LEU A 108 1.56 -1.98 18.64
N LEU A 109 0.34 -1.59 18.27
CA LEU A 109 -0.59 -0.90 19.18
C LEU A 109 -1.15 -1.84 20.27
N GLY A 110 -1.32 -3.12 19.96
CA GLY A 110 -1.86 -4.14 20.87
C GLY A 110 -0.81 -4.95 21.64
N ALA A 111 0.48 -4.64 21.50
CA ALA A 111 1.52 -5.29 22.28
C ALA A 111 1.38 -4.84 23.75
N PRO A 112 1.18 -5.76 24.72
CA PRO A 112 1.22 -5.38 26.12
C PRO A 112 2.63 -4.85 26.42
N ASP A 113 2.68 -3.67 27.02
CA ASP A 113 3.90 -3.11 27.58
C ASP A 113 4.54 -4.14 28.54
N PRO A 114 5.73 -4.70 28.24
CA PRO A 114 6.36 -5.66 29.12
C PRO A 114 6.81 -5.07 30.46
N GLU A 115 6.70 -3.74 30.66
CA GLU A 115 7.09 -3.08 31.92
C GLU A 115 5.97 -2.86 32.93
N LEU A 116 4.71 -3.18 32.60
CA LEU A 116 3.64 -3.25 33.61
C LEU A 116 3.70 -4.60 34.35
N LYS A 117 4.75 -4.77 35.17
CA LYS A 117 4.67 -5.68 36.31
C LYS A 117 3.50 -5.20 37.19
N PRO A 118 2.54 -6.07 37.55
CA PRO A 118 1.59 -5.70 38.58
C PRO A 118 2.38 -5.51 39.88
N ALA A 119 2.37 -4.29 40.39
CA ALA A 119 2.77 -4.02 41.76
C ALA A 119 1.63 -4.51 42.67
N ALA A 120 1.97 -5.50 43.50
CA ALA A 120 1.20 -6.10 44.61
C ALA A 120 0.09 -7.09 44.23
#